data_AF-A0A525K9Y0-F1
#
_entry.id   AF-A0A525K9Y0-F1
#
_cell.length_a   1.000
_cell.length_b   1.000
_cell.length_c   1.000
_cell.angle_alpha   90.00
_cell.angle_beta   90.00
_cell.angle_gamma   90.00
#
_symmetry.space_group_name_H-M   'P 1'
#
loop_
_entity.id
_entity.type
_entity.pdbx_description
1 polymer ?
#
loop_
_entity_poly.entity_id
_entity_poly.type
_entity_poly.pdbx_seq_one_letter_code
_entity_poly.pdbx_strand_id
1 'polypeptide(L)' 'MTLVEKIPTLTDAEVINLLANARRLQESGDARQQTAAAELLPALEEAASQRQAERLAAAQVKRAAARKPRTVAA' A
#
# COMPACT_ATOMS: atom_id res chain seq x y z
N MET A 1 -11.16 15.73 -10.77
CA MET A 1 -10.12 15.05 -9.99
C MET A 1 -10.78 14.01 -9.10
N THR A 2 -10.54 12.73 -9.33
CA THR A 2 -11.09 11.61 -8.56
C THR A 2 -10.15 11.20 -7.43
N LEU A 3 -10.62 10.39 -6.48
CA LEU A 3 -9.75 9.82 -5.45
C LEU A 3 -8.74 8.82 -6.02
N VAL A 4 -9.11 8.07 -7.07
CA VAL A 4 -8.23 7.12 -7.76
C VAL A 4 -7.00 7.84 -8.33
N GLU A 5 -7.20 9.01 -8.96
CA GLU A 5 -6.12 9.85 -9.50
C GLU A 5 -5.14 10.35 -8.42
N LYS A 6 -5.55 10.36 -7.13
CA LYS A 6 -4.70 10.79 -6.01
C LYS A 6 -3.88 9.65 -5.41
N ILE A 7 -4.25 8.38 -5.64
CA ILE A 7 -3.56 7.23 -5.03
C ILE A 7 -2.04 7.25 -5.24
N PRO A 8 -1.50 7.62 -6.43
CA PRO A 8 -0.05 7.68 -6.63
C PRO A 8 0.67 8.70 -5.74
N THR A 9 -0.03 9.75 -5.27
CA THR A 9 0.56 10.80 -4.42
C THR A 9 0.41 10.52 -2.93
N LEU A 10 -0.34 9.48 -2.54
CA LEU A 10 -0.54 9.11 -1.15
C LEU A 10 0.70 8.38 -0.59
N THR A 11 0.98 8.60 0.68
CA THR A 11 1.92 7.80 1.47
C THR A 11 1.35 6.41 1.78
N ASP A 12 2.21 5.48 2.20
CA ASP A 12 1.79 4.11 2.53
C ASP A 12 0.74 4.09 3.64
N ALA A 13 0.92 4.92 4.67
CA ALA A 13 -0.02 5.05 5.76
C ALA A 13 -1.39 5.56 5.27
N GLU A 14 -1.39 6.54 4.37
CA GLU A 14 -2.62 7.08 3.79
C GLU A 14 -3.35 6.05 2.94
N VAL A 15 -2.65 5.26 2.12
CA VAL A 15 -3.28 4.18 1.33
C VAL A 15 -3.91 3.13 2.24
N ILE A 16 -3.20 2.70 3.29
CA ILE A 16 -3.72 1.70 4.24
C ILE A 16 -4.94 2.24 5.00
N ASN A 17 -4.88 3.49 5.47
CA ASN A 17 -6.00 4.13 6.16
C ASN A 17 -7.21 4.27 5.24
N LEU A 18 -7.00 4.69 3.99
CA LEU A 18 -8.06 4.85 3.02
C LEU A 18 -8.68 3.50 2.64
N LEU A 19 -7.87 2.44 2.49
CA LEU A 19 -8.34 1.07 2.27
C LEU A 19 -9.19 0.56 3.44
N ALA A 20 -8.75 0.77 4.68
CA ALA A 20 -9.51 0.36 5.86
C ALA A 20 -10.86 1.08 5.95
N ASN A 21 -10.89 2.38 5.64
CA ASN A 21 -12.13 3.16 5.60
C ASN A 21 -13.06 2.72 4.46
N ALA A 22 -12.52 2.47 3.26
CA ALA A 22 -13.31 1.98 2.13
C ALA A 22 -13.96 0.62 2.46
N ARG A 23 -13.24 -0.31 3.11
CA ARG A 23 -13.80 -1.59 3.56
C ARG A 23 -14.94 -1.41 4.56
N ARG A 24 -14.77 -0.50 5.54
CA ARG A 24 -15.84 -0.18 6.49
C ARG A 24 -17.07 0.41 5.80
N LEU A 25 -16.87 1.34 4.86
CA LEU A 25 -17.97 1.95 4.12
C LEU A 25 -18.70 0.93 3.22
N GLN A 26 -17.98 -0.03 2.65
CA GLN A 26 -18.59 -1.11 1.87
C GLN A 26 -19.47 -2.02 2.71
N GLU A 27 -19.13 -2.23 3.99
CA GLU A 27 -19.89 -3.09 4.89
C GLU A 27 -21.06 -2.37 5.57
N SER A 28 -20.84 -1.14 6.03
CA SER A 28 -21.78 -0.45 6.92
C SER A 28 -22.24 0.94 6.43
N GLY A 29 -21.81 1.37 5.25
CA GLY A 29 -22.18 2.66 4.68
C GLY A 29 -23.61 2.68 4.12
N ASP A 30 -24.09 3.87 3.79
CA ASP A 30 -25.30 4.01 2.97
C ASP A 30 -25.05 3.53 1.51
N ALA A 31 -26.11 3.41 0.70
CA ALA A 31 -26.00 2.89 -0.67
C ALA A 31 -25.00 3.68 -1.55
N ARG A 32 -24.90 5.00 -1.36
CA ARG A 32 -23.94 5.83 -2.12
C ARG A 32 -22.52 5.58 -1.64
N GLN A 33 -22.32 5.47 -0.33
CA GLN A 33 -21.02 5.18 0.26
C GLN A 33 -20.51 3.79 -0.12
N GLN A 34 -21.38 2.77 -0.11
CA GLN A 34 -21.06 1.43 -0.57
C GLN A 34 -20.65 1.44 -2.04
N THR A 35 -21.43 2.10 -2.90
CA THR A 35 -21.10 2.21 -4.33
C THR A 35 -19.73 2.86 -4.56
N ALA A 36 -19.48 4.00 -3.90
CA ALA A 36 -18.19 4.70 -3.99
C ALA A 36 -17.03 3.86 -3.43
N ALA A 37 -17.25 3.10 -2.36
CA ALA A 37 -16.26 2.17 -1.81
C ALA A 37 -15.96 1.02 -2.77
N ALA A 38 -16.99 0.42 -3.38
CA ALA A 38 -16.85 -0.64 -4.36
C ALA A 38 -16.02 -0.21 -5.58
N GLU A 39 -16.18 1.03 -6.04
CA GLU A 39 -15.38 1.60 -7.13
C GLU A 39 -13.91 1.82 -6.74
N LEU A 40 -13.65 2.20 -5.49
CA LEU A 40 -12.32 2.59 -5.02
C LEU A 40 -11.47 1.40 -4.54
N LEU A 41 -12.11 0.36 -3.98
CA LEU A 41 -11.44 -0.79 -3.36
C LEU A 41 -10.40 -1.45 -4.26
N PRO A 42 -10.68 -1.79 -5.54
CA PRO A 42 -9.70 -2.47 -6.39
C PRO A 42 -8.38 -1.70 -6.52
N ALA A 43 -8.45 -0.38 -6.74
CA ALA A 43 -7.27 0.46 -6.90
C ALA A 43 -6.46 0.61 -5.59
N LEU A 44 -7.13 0.65 -4.45
CA LEU A 44 -6.46 0.71 -3.14
C LEU A 44 -5.79 -0.61 -2.76
N GLU A 45 -6.43 -1.74 -3.07
CA GLU A 45 -5.88 -3.07 -2.80
C GLU A 45 -4.64 -3.34 -3.65
N GLU A 46 -4.69 -2.98 -4.93
CA GLU A 46 -3.54 -3.05 -5.82
C GLU A 46 -2.37 -2.18 -5.30
N ALA A 47 -2.64 -0.91 -4.98
CA ALA A 47 -1.60 -0.01 -4.47
C ALA A 47 -1.00 -0.50 -3.14
N ALA A 48 -1.82 -1.01 -2.22
CA ALA A 48 -1.35 -1.57 -0.95
C ALA A 48 -0.46 -2.81 -1.17
N SER A 49 -0.87 -3.69 -2.09
CA SER A 49 -0.10 -4.90 -2.45
C SER A 49 1.25 -4.56 -3.08
N GLN A 50 1.27 -3.64 -4.06
CA GLN A 50 2.50 -3.19 -4.72
C GLN A 50 3.50 -2.63 -3.71
N ARG A 51 3.05 -1.72 -2.84
CA ARG A 51 3.89 -1.11 -1.79
C ARG A 51 4.40 -2.14 -0.78
N GLN A 52 3.58 -3.12 -0.42
CA GLN A 52 4.02 -4.23 0.42
C GLN A 52 5.14 -5.03 -0.25
N ALA A 53 4.98 -5.36 -1.53
CA ALA A 53 6.01 -6.04 -2.32
C ALA A 53 7.31 -5.24 -2.39
N GLU A 54 7.25 -3.94 -2.66
CA GLU A 54 8.41 -3.04 -2.69
C GLU A 54 9.14 -3.00 -1.35
N ARG A 55 8.41 -2.91 -0.24
CA ARG A 55 8.99 -2.95 1.11
C ARG A 55 9.70 -4.26 1.39
N LEU A 56 9.10 -5.39 1.00
CA LEU A 56 9.71 -6.70 1.16
C LEU A 56 10.97 -6.83 0.29
N ALA A 57 10.94 -6.34 -0.95
CA ALA A 57 12.10 -6.32 -1.84
C ALA A 57 13.24 -5.45 -1.26
N ALA A 58 12.93 -4.25 -0.79
CA ALA A 58 13.90 -3.35 -0.17
C ALA A 58 14.52 -3.95 1.10
N ALA A 59 13.72 -4.63 1.93
CA ALA A 59 14.22 -5.32 3.11
C ALA A 59 15.18 -6.48 2.76
N GLN A 60 14.89 -7.22 1.69
CA GLN A 60 15.76 -8.29 1.19
C GLN A 60 17.10 -7.74 0.70
N VAL A 61 17.10 -6.64 -0.06
CA VAL A 61 18.33 -5.98 -0.52
C VAL A 61 19.18 -5.51 0.66
N LYS A 62 18.57 -4.86 1.66
CA LYS A 62 19.28 -4.42 2.87
C LYS A 62 19.90 -5.59 3.63
N ARG A 63 19.18 -6.71 3.76
CA ARG A 63 19.69 -7.93 4.41
C ARG A 63 20.86 -8.54 3.63
N ALA A 64 20.80 -8.57 2.30
CA ALA A 64 21.89 -9.06 1.47
C ALA A 64 23.15 -8.19 1.60
N ALA A 65 22.98 -6.86 1.60
CA ALA A 65 24.09 -5.92 1.78
C ALA A 65 24.76 -6.07 3.15
N ALA A 66 23.98 -6.27 4.23
CA ALA A 66 24.51 -6.46 5.58
C ALA A 66 25.28 -7.79 5.77
N ARG A 67 25.05 -8.79 4.91
CA ARG A 67 25.71 -10.11 4.98
C ARG A 67 27.02 -10.18 4.19
N LYS A 68 27.41 -9.15 3.43
CA LYS A 68 28.70 -9.16 2.73
C LYS A 68 29.81 -9.05 3.77
N PRO A 69 30.64 -10.10 3.98
CA PRO A 69 31.67 -10.04 5.00
C PRO A 69 32.63 -8.91 4.64
N ARG A 70 32.87 -8.01 5.59
CA ARG A 70 33.96 -7.05 5.51
C ARG A 70 35.22 -7.90 5.41
N THR A 71 35.85 -7.94 4.25
CA THR A 71 37.17 -8.54 4.09
C THR A 71 38.06 -7.89 5.14
N VAL A 72 38.33 -8.63 6.20
CA VAL A 72 39.34 -8.26 7.19
C VAL A 72 40.64 -8.40 6.41
N ALA A 73 41.18 -7.26 5.96
CA ALA A 73 42.51 -7.23 5.37
C ALA A 73 43.50 -7.69 6.44
N ALA A 74 44.25 -8.75 6.11
CA ALA A 74 45.34 -9.30 6.90
C ALA A 74 46.61 -8.44 6.77
#